data_AF-A0AAD9PUE3-F1
#
_entry.id   AF-A0AAD9PUE3-F1
#
_cell.length_a   1.000
_cell.length_b   1.000
_cell.length_c   1.000
_cell.angle_alpha   90.00
_cell.angle_beta   90.00
_cell.angle_gamma   90.00
#
_symmetry.space_group_name_H-M   'P 1'
#
loop_
_entity.id
_entity.type
_entity.pdbx_description
1 polymer ?
#
loop_
_entity_poly.entity_id
_entity_poly.type
_entity_poly.pdbx_seq_one_letter_code
_entity_poly.pdbx_strand_id
1 'polypeptide(L)'
;MVQGMEIGNKFYDSHSAGDPVMFGVREVVQKVQASLGIASVRSELPADITRQPVATANLPHHIQLASLVNQTTSVFIIDQKTVAFIPMGQHVLLLDSHCHAQSGAYIAMAPSSRIWELMEWYKAFNCFPYSMGTVTNVSFK
;
A
#
# COMPACT_ATOMS: atom_id res chain seq x y z
N MET A 1 0.58 14.39 8.27
CA MET A 1 0.92 12.94 8.26
C MET A 1 0.63 12.30 9.62
N VAL A 2 1.15 12.86 10.73
CA VAL A 2 0.93 12.37 12.10
C VAL A 2 -0.55 12.19 12.47
N GLN A 3 -1.40 13.19 12.20
CA GLN A 3 -2.83 13.13 12.54
C GLN A 3 -3.60 11.98 11.84
N GLY A 4 -3.24 11.64 10.60
CA GLY A 4 -3.87 10.54 9.87
C GLY A 4 -3.48 9.17 10.43
N MET A 5 -2.22 9.01 10.82
CA MET A 5 -1.73 7.80 11.49
C MET A 5 -2.37 7.62 12.86
N GLU A 6 -2.50 8.69 13.66
CA GLU A 6 -3.18 8.64 14.96
C GLU A 6 -4.66 8.23 14.84
N ILE A 7 -5.35 8.75 13.82
CA ILE A 7 -6.74 8.35 13.54
C ILE A 7 -6.79 6.87 13.14
N GLY A 8 -5.89 6.42 12.27
CA GLY A 8 -5.77 5.01 11.87
C GLY A 8 -5.50 4.08 13.05
N ASN A 9 -4.59 4.45 13.95
CA ASN A 9 -4.25 3.66 15.13
C ASN A 9 -5.42 3.59 16.11
N LYS A 10 -6.07 4.72 16.42
CA LYS A 10 -7.29 4.73 17.26
C LYS A 10 -8.40 3.86 16.70
N PHE A 11 -8.53 3.83 15.37
CA PHE A 11 -9.47 2.97 14.69
C PHE A 11 -9.10 1.48 14.81
N TYR A 12 -7.82 1.15 14.63
CA TYR A 12 -7.32 -0.21 14.82
C TYR A 12 -7.57 -0.70 16.26
N ASP A 13 -7.17 0.11 17.25
CA ASP A 13 -7.29 -0.21 18.67
C ASP A 13 -8.75 -0.48 19.11
N SER A 14 -9.70 0.24 18.52
CA SER A 14 -11.13 0.03 18.82
C SER A 14 -11.69 -1.29 18.29
N HIS A 15 -11.04 -1.89 17.30
CA HIS A 15 -11.45 -3.17 16.69
C HIS A 15 -10.59 -4.35 17.13
N SER A 16 -9.38 -4.08 17.62
CA SER A 16 -8.42 -5.09 18.05
C SER A 16 -8.55 -5.44 19.54
N ALA A 17 -9.20 -4.58 20.34
CA ALA A 17 -9.37 -4.73 21.79
C ALA A 17 -8.05 -4.97 22.56
N GLY A 18 -6.92 -4.55 21.98
CA GLY A 18 -5.58 -4.74 22.53
C GLY A 18 -4.85 -5.99 22.03
N ASP A 19 -5.50 -6.87 21.26
CA ASP A 19 -4.89 -8.05 20.67
C ASP A 19 -4.37 -7.78 19.25
N PRO A 20 -3.19 -8.32 18.84
CA PRO A 20 -2.74 -8.19 17.46
C PRO A 20 -3.65 -8.96 16.49
N VAL A 21 -4.54 -8.24 15.81
CA VAL A 21 -5.43 -8.78 14.77
C VAL A 21 -4.97 -8.34 13.40
N MET A 22 -4.88 -9.29 12.46
CA MET A 22 -4.60 -9.02 11.05
C MET A 22 -5.92 -8.97 10.28
N PHE A 23 -6.14 -7.88 9.55
CA PHE A 23 -7.33 -7.69 8.71
C PHE A 23 -6.95 -7.73 7.23
N GLY A 24 -7.75 -8.40 6.42
CA GLY A 24 -7.64 -8.27 4.96
C GLY A 24 -8.11 -6.90 4.48
N VAL A 25 -7.63 -6.44 3.31
CA VAL A 25 -7.96 -5.09 2.79
C VAL A 25 -9.47 -4.85 2.70
N ARG A 26 -10.23 -5.83 2.21
CA ARG A 26 -11.69 -5.73 2.11
C ARG A 26 -12.39 -5.59 3.46
N GLU A 27 -11.91 -6.33 4.45
CA GLU A 27 -12.44 -6.26 5.80
C GLU A 27 -12.17 -4.88 6.41
N VAL A 28 -10.94 -4.36 6.29
CA VAL A 28 -10.61 -3.00 6.74
C VAL A 28 -11.52 -1.98 6.07
N VAL A 29 -11.70 -2.08 4.75
CA VAL A 29 -12.58 -1.15 4.02
C VAL A 29 -13.99 -1.15 4.60
N GLN A 30 -14.60 -2.31 4.85
CA GLN A 30 -15.94 -2.38 5.41
C GLN A 30 -16.04 -1.66 6.76
N LYS A 31 -15.01 -1.81 7.61
CA LYS A 31 -14.97 -1.17 8.92
C LYS A 31 -14.76 0.35 8.81
N VAL A 32 -13.93 0.84 7.89
CA VAL A 32 -13.61 2.28 7.75
C VAL A 32 -14.51 3.04 6.75
N GLN A 33 -15.38 2.35 6.00
CA GLN A 33 -16.12 2.92 4.87
C GLN A 33 -16.91 4.17 5.27
N ALA A 34 -17.58 4.13 6.42
CA ALA A 34 -18.38 5.24 6.93
C ALA A 34 -17.53 6.47 7.32
N SER A 35 -16.25 6.27 7.64
CA SER A 35 -15.34 7.30 8.12
C SER A 35 -14.40 7.85 7.04
N LEU A 36 -14.05 7.06 6.03
CA LEU A 36 -12.99 7.38 5.06
C LEU A 36 -13.46 7.62 3.62
N GLY A 37 -14.75 7.83 3.37
CA GLY A 37 -15.23 8.24 2.05
C GLY A 37 -14.80 7.28 0.93
N ILE A 38 -14.78 5.96 1.19
CA ILE A 38 -14.32 4.98 0.20
C ILE A 38 -15.30 4.96 -0.99
N ALA A 39 -14.77 5.21 -2.19
CA ALA A 39 -15.53 5.19 -3.44
C ALA A 39 -15.59 3.78 -4.04
N SER A 40 -14.46 3.07 -4.09
CA SER A 40 -14.41 1.71 -4.62
C SER A 40 -13.20 0.91 -4.12
N VAL A 41 -13.32 -0.41 -4.15
CA VAL A 41 -12.22 -1.36 -3.89
C VAL A 41 -12.18 -2.36 -5.02
N ARG A 42 -11.01 -2.52 -5.64
CA ARG A 42 -10.81 -3.51 -6.71
C ARG A 42 -10.60 -4.91 -6.12
N SER A 43 -10.59 -5.92 -6.99
CA SER A 43 -10.19 -7.26 -6.58
C SER A 43 -8.74 -7.26 -6.10
N GLU A 44 -8.47 -8.10 -5.11
CA GLU A 44 -7.11 -8.43 -4.73
C GLU A 44 -6.49 -9.29 -5.84
N LEU A 45 -5.33 -8.91 -6.32
CA LEU A 45 -4.64 -9.57 -7.44
C LEU A 45 -3.22 -9.93 -7.04
N PRO A 46 -2.67 -11.06 -7.52
CA PRO A 46 -1.25 -11.34 -7.36
C PRO A 46 -0.43 -10.29 -8.11
N ALA A 47 0.62 -9.79 -7.46
CA ALA A 47 1.55 -8.84 -8.06
C ALA A 47 2.97 -9.10 -7.57
N ASP A 48 3.92 -8.92 -8.46
CA ASP A 48 5.34 -9.13 -8.23
C ASP A 48 6.06 -7.78 -8.14
N ILE A 49 6.88 -7.61 -7.11
CA ILE A 49 7.72 -6.43 -6.95
C ILE A 49 8.94 -6.45 -7.89
N THR A 50 9.32 -7.62 -8.40
CA THR A 50 10.35 -7.80 -9.42
C THR A 50 9.76 -7.89 -10.82
N ARG A 51 10.58 -7.59 -11.83
CA ARG A 51 10.13 -7.55 -13.23
C ARG A 51 9.72 -8.94 -13.73
N GLN A 52 8.47 -9.04 -14.17
CA GLN A 52 7.87 -10.18 -14.84
C GLN A 52 7.59 -9.86 -16.32
N PRO A 53 7.64 -10.88 -17.22
CA PRO A 53 7.36 -10.69 -18.64
C PRO A 53 5.94 -10.17 -18.93
N VAL A 54 4.98 -10.49 -18.06
CA VAL A 54 3.58 -10.11 -18.21
C VAL A 54 3.29 -8.87 -17.38
N ALA A 55 2.83 -7.79 -18.03
CA ALA A 55 2.58 -6.50 -17.37
C ALA A 55 1.64 -6.62 -16.16
N THR A 56 0.55 -7.39 -16.27
CA THR A 56 -0.44 -7.55 -15.19
C THR A 56 0.08 -8.32 -13.97
N ALA A 57 1.21 -9.02 -14.09
CA ALA A 57 1.88 -9.66 -12.97
C ALA A 57 2.79 -8.68 -12.20
N ASN A 58 3.05 -7.48 -12.72
CA ASN A 58 3.96 -6.52 -12.12
C ASN A 58 3.23 -5.52 -11.23
N LEU A 59 3.70 -5.33 -9.99
CA LEU A 59 3.18 -4.30 -9.08
C LEU A 59 3.19 -2.89 -9.70
N PRO A 60 4.25 -2.43 -10.39
CA PRO A 60 4.25 -1.12 -11.06
C PRO A 60 3.09 -0.90 -12.05
N HIS A 61 2.60 -1.96 -12.71
CA HIS A 61 1.46 -1.84 -13.61
C HIS A 61 0.18 -1.45 -12.84
N HIS A 62 -0.06 -2.06 -11.69
CA HIS A 62 -1.22 -1.75 -10.84
C HIS A 62 -1.14 -0.36 -10.23
N ILE A 63 0.06 0.10 -9.87
CA ILE A 63 0.32 1.47 -9.40
C ILE A 63 0.06 2.49 -10.52
N GLN A 64 0.47 2.17 -11.75
CA GLN A 64 0.20 3.00 -12.91
C GLN A 64 -1.31 3.07 -13.20
N LEU A 65 -2.05 1.97 -13.08
CA LEU A 65 -3.52 2.01 -13.22
C LEU A 65 -4.17 2.85 -12.11
N ALA A 66 -3.64 2.80 -10.88
CA ALA A 66 -4.10 3.65 -9.79
C ALA A 66 -3.87 5.14 -10.07
N SER A 67 -2.77 5.52 -10.72
CA SER A 67 -2.47 6.93 -11.01
C SER A 67 -3.41 7.57 -12.05
N LEU A 68 -4.11 6.75 -12.84
CA LEU A 68 -5.09 7.20 -13.82
C LEU A 68 -6.47 7.50 -13.21
N VAL A 69 -6.70 7.11 -11.97
CA VAL A 69 -7.97 7.30 -11.26
C VAL A 69 -7.74 8.22 -10.07
N ASN A 70 -8.51 9.31 -9.99
CA ASN A 70 -8.39 10.27 -8.90
C ASN A 70 -8.46 9.57 -7.53
N GLN A 71 -7.56 10.00 -6.64
CA GLN A 71 -7.48 9.52 -5.25
C GLN A 71 -7.50 7.99 -5.13
N THR A 72 -6.68 7.29 -5.89
CA THR A 72 -6.56 5.82 -5.79
C THR A 72 -5.18 5.43 -5.27
N THR A 73 -5.15 4.59 -4.26
CA THR A 73 -3.94 4.03 -3.64
C THR A 73 -3.83 2.55 -3.94
N SER A 74 -2.62 2.07 -4.21
CA SER A 74 -2.33 0.64 -4.31
C SER A 74 -1.84 0.12 -2.97
N VAL A 75 -2.62 -0.73 -2.31
CA VAL A 75 -2.22 -1.44 -1.10
C VAL A 75 -1.59 -2.76 -1.51
N PHE A 76 -0.31 -2.96 -1.18
CA PHE A 76 0.46 -4.15 -1.48
C PHE A 76 0.79 -4.91 -0.19
N ILE A 77 0.53 -6.21 -0.17
CA ILE A 77 0.85 -7.09 0.96
C ILE A 77 1.87 -8.12 0.49
N ILE A 78 3.04 -8.14 1.13
CA ILE A 78 4.12 -9.11 0.87
C ILE A 78 4.77 -9.50 2.18
N ASP A 79 5.01 -10.80 2.38
CA ASP A 79 5.69 -11.31 3.58
C ASP A 79 5.09 -10.77 4.89
N GLN A 80 3.75 -10.77 4.98
CA GLN A 80 2.96 -10.21 6.09
C GLN A 80 3.12 -8.70 6.32
N LYS A 81 3.84 -7.98 5.46
CA LYS A 81 3.96 -6.52 5.49
C LYS A 81 2.96 -5.85 4.58
N THR A 82 2.30 -4.81 5.09
CA THR A 82 1.37 -3.98 4.31
C THR A 82 2.03 -2.65 3.95
N VAL A 83 1.93 -2.30 2.67
CA VAL A 83 2.56 -1.12 2.08
C VAL A 83 1.54 -0.40 1.22
N ALA A 84 1.49 0.92 1.33
CA ALA A 84 0.67 1.76 0.48
C ALA A 84 1.56 2.52 -0.52
N PHE A 85 1.26 2.36 -1.80
CA PHE A 85 1.80 3.17 -2.88
C PHE A 85 0.74 4.19 -3.30
N ILE A 86 1.04 5.47 -3.05
CA ILE A 86 0.13 6.59 -3.29
C ILE A 86 0.68 7.39 -4.47
N PRO A 87 0.04 7.33 -5.66
CA PRO A 87 0.37 8.21 -6.77
C PRO A 87 0.13 9.67 -6.43
N MET A 88 1.13 10.52 -6.65
CA MET A 88 1.11 11.96 -6.39
C MET A 88 1.67 12.71 -7.61
N GLY A 89 0.83 12.88 -8.64
CA GLY A 89 1.25 13.47 -9.91
C GLY A 89 2.33 12.64 -10.59
N GLN A 90 3.53 13.20 -10.75
CA GLN A 90 4.69 12.52 -11.35
C GLN A 90 5.53 11.71 -10.34
N HIS A 91 5.04 11.54 -9.12
CA HIS A 91 5.72 10.81 -8.05
C HIS A 91 4.84 9.70 -7.50
N VAL A 92 5.47 8.75 -6.83
CA VAL A 92 4.82 7.73 -6.01
C VAL A 92 5.40 7.82 -4.61
N LEU A 93 4.51 7.99 -3.64
CA LEU A 93 4.81 7.96 -2.22
C LEU A 93 4.64 6.52 -1.71
N LEU A 94 5.62 6.03 -0.93
CA LEU A 94 5.61 4.72 -0.30
C LEU A 94 5.48 4.89 1.20
N LEU A 95 4.36 4.37 1.74
CA LEU A 95 4.13 4.27 3.18
C LEU A 95 4.14 2.79 3.60
N ASP A 96 4.95 2.44 4.58
CA ASP A 96 4.99 1.10 5.16
C ASP A 96 4.32 1.14 6.53
N SER A 97 3.45 0.16 6.80
CA SER A 97 2.76 0.03 8.08
C SER A 97 3.71 -0.26 9.26
N HIS A 98 4.91 -0.76 9.01
CA HIS A 98 5.89 -1.08 10.05
C HIS A 98 6.61 0.18 10.54
N CYS A 99 7.02 0.20 11.80
CA CYS A 99 7.78 1.32 12.36
C CYS A 99 9.24 1.28 11.87
N HIS A 100 9.63 2.24 11.03
CA HIS A 100 11.00 2.39 10.54
C HIS A 100 11.74 3.51 11.29
N ALA A 101 11.88 3.33 12.62
CA ALA A 101 12.58 4.24 13.53
C ALA A 101 12.22 5.72 13.31
N GLN A 102 13.19 6.56 12.89
CA GLN A 102 13.01 8.00 12.71
C GLN A 102 12.05 8.38 11.57
N SER A 103 11.81 7.47 10.61
CA SER A 103 10.97 7.72 9.45
C SER A 103 9.49 7.36 9.68
N GLY A 104 9.19 6.67 10.79
CA GLY A 104 7.83 6.21 11.09
C GLY A 104 7.31 5.31 9.97
N ALA A 105 6.11 5.61 9.46
CA ALA A 105 5.50 4.90 8.34
C ALA A 105 5.90 5.46 6.96
N TYR A 106 6.55 6.64 6.90
CA TYR A 106 7.03 7.20 5.64
C TYR A 106 8.37 6.57 5.29
N ILE A 107 8.51 6.04 4.07
CA ILE A 107 9.72 5.31 3.70
C ILE A 107 10.43 5.91 2.51
N ALA A 108 9.71 6.26 1.46
CA ALA A 108 10.32 6.85 0.27
C ALA A 108 9.30 7.62 -0.56
N MET A 109 9.82 8.52 -1.39
CA MET A 109 9.11 9.11 -2.51
C MET A 109 10.04 9.06 -3.71
N ALA A 110 9.55 8.57 -4.85
CA ALA A 110 10.32 8.50 -6.08
C ALA A 110 9.50 9.03 -7.27
N PRO A 111 10.16 9.58 -8.31
CA PRO A 111 9.50 9.86 -9.58
C PRO A 111 8.89 8.58 -10.15
N SER A 112 7.70 8.67 -10.76
CA SER A 112 7.03 7.53 -11.39
C SER A 112 7.87 6.92 -12.53
N SER A 113 8.74 7.70 -13.15
CA SER A 113 9.71 7.23 -14.16
C SER A 113 10.78 6.30 -13.59
N ARG A 114 10.97 6.28 -12.26
CA ARG A 114 11.92 5.43 -11.54
C ARG A 114 11.24 4.38 -10.66
N ILE A 115 10.02 3.97 -11.02
CA ILE A 115 9.23 3.05 -10.21
C ILE A 115 9.95 1.71 -10.01
N TRP A 116 10.71 1.24 -11.00
CA TRP A 116 11.42 -0.02 -10.90
C TRP A 116 12.60 0.04 -9.94
N GLU A 117 13.35 1.14 -9.96
CA GLU A 117 14.42 1.40 -8.99
C GLU A 117 13.85 1.49 -7.57
N LEU A 118 12.66 2.09 -7.40
CA LEU A 118 11.95 2.09 -6.11
C LEU A 118 11.58 0.67 -5.67
N MET A 119 11.06 -0.17 -6.58
CA MET A 119 10.70 -1.55 -6.25
C MET A 119 11.93 -2.38 -5.84
N GLU A 120 13.01 -2.30 -6.61
CA GLU A 120 14.28 -3.00 -6.36
C GLU A 120 14.88 -2.57 -5.02
N TRP A 121 14.93 -1.25 -4.78
CA TRP A 121 15.37 -0.71 -3.50
C TRP A 121 14.49 -1.19 -2.35
N TYR A 122 13.16 -1.12 -2.47
CA TYR A 122 12.25 -1.48 -1.38
C TYR A 122 12.33 -2.96 -1.02
N LYS A 123 12.49 -3.84 -2.03
CA LYS A 123 12.73 -5.27 -1.82
C LYS A 123 14.04 -5.52 -1.07
N ALA A 124 15.13 -4.84 -1.48
CA ALA A 124 16.43 -4.96 -0.84
C ALA A 124 16.43 -4.39 0.58
N PHE A 125 15.81 -3.23 0.79
CA PHE A 125 15.69 -2.54 2.07
C PHE A 125 15.00 -3.42 3.13
N ASN A 126 14.00 -4.20 2.73
CA ASN A 126 13.30 -5.13 3.63
C ASN A 126 13.85 -6.56 3.63
N CYS A 127 14.85 -6.86 2.81
CA CYS A 127 15.39 -8.21 2.62
C CYS A 127 14.31 -9.28 2.34
N PHE A 128 13.30 -8.96 1.53
CA PHE A 128 12.19 -9.89 1.33
C PHE A 128 12.64 -11.20 0.67
N PRO A 129 12.34 -12.37 1.28
CA PRO A 129 12.71 -13.67 0.72
C PRO A 129 11.92 -14.01 -0.56
N TYR A 130 10.76 -13.38 -0.75
CA TYR A 130 9.87 -13.57 -1.90
C TYR A 130 9.71 -12.26 -2.68
N SER A 131 9.22 -12.36 -3.92
CA SER A 131 8.87 -11.18 -4.74
C SER A 131 7.37 -11.03 -4.98
N MET A 132 6.62 -12.11 -4.84
CA MET A 132 5.19 -12.15 -5.07
C MET A 132 4.45 -11.76 -3.79
N GLY A 133 3.46 -10.89 -3.95
CA GLY A 133 2.49 -10.51 -2.94
C GLY A 133 1.11 -10.32 -3.57
N THR A 134 0.23 -9.63 -2.87
CA THR A 134 -1.08 -9.24 -3.39
C THR A 134 -1.22 -7.73 -3.42
N VAL A 135 -1.87 -7.19 -4.46
CA VAL A 135 -2.19 -5.77 -4.59
C VAL A 135 -3.70 -5.57 -4.65
N THR A 136 -4.19 -4.56 -3.93
CA THR A 136 -5.57 -4.10 -3.98
C THR A 136 -5.58 -2.59 -4.20
N ASN A 137 -6.22 -2.13 -5.27
CA ASN A 137 -6.42 -0.69 -5.50
C ASN A 137 -7.69 -0.21 -4.78
N VAL A 138 -7.55 0.84 -3.98
CA VAL A 138 -8.61 1.46 -3.17
C VAL A 138 -8.76 2.92 -3.60
N SER A 139 -9.96 3.33 -4.00
CA SER A 139 -10.28 4.70 -4.42
C SER A 139 -11.11 5.42 -3.36
N PHE A 140 -10.81 6.70 -3.14
CA PHE A 140 -11.46 7.59 -2.17
C PHE A 140 -12.31 8.66 -2.89
N LYS A 141 -13.23 9.32 -2.17
CA LYS A 141 -14.10 10.41 -2.66
C LYS A 141 -13.49 11.78 -2.42
#